data_AF-A0A383DZN8-F1
#
_entry.id   AF-A0A383DZN8-F1
#
_cell.length_a   1.000
_cell.length_b   1.000
_cell.length_c   1.000
_cell.angle_alpha   90.00
_cell.angle_beta   90.00
_cell.angle_gamma   90.00
#
_symmetry.space_group_name_H-M   'P 1'
#
loop_
_entity.id
_entity.type
_entity.pdbx_description
1 polymer ?
#
loop_
_entity_poly.entity_id
_entity_poly.type
_entity_poly.pdbx_seq_one_letter_code
_entity_poly.pdbx_strand_id
1 'polypeptide(L)'
;LPITNGIEETKKKIFVYSLFMLPVIILPYIIGFTGEMFLISSLLLTFYYNYICYDLYKFKKNKFELNKAKKVFGYSILYLFLIFVLFLIDSLI
;
A
#
# COMPACT_ATOMS: atom_id res chain seq x y z
N LEU A 1 7.80 -2.65 -17.60
CA LEU A 1 8.62 -1.61 -18.24
C LEU A 1 9.77 -1.16 -17.32
N PRO A 2 11.00 -1.67 -17.48
CA PRO A 2 12.22 -1.12 -16.88
C PRO A 2 13.15 -0.48 -17.94
N ILE A 3 12.61 0.20 -18.96
CA ILE A 3 13.41 0.59 -20.15
C ILE A 3 13.27 2.07 -20.56
N THR A 4 12.39 2.88 -19.95
CA THR A 4 12.15 4.27 -20.42
C THR A 4 12.37 5.39 -19.41
N ASN A 5 12.15 5.17 -18.10
CA ASN A 5 12.16 6.28 -17.11
C ASN A 5 13.18 6.13 -15.96
N GLY A 6 14.04 5.13 -16.00
CA GLY A 6 14.99 4.91 -14.93
C GLY A 6 14.34 4.34 -13.65
N ILE A 7 15.23 3.82 -12.83
CA ILE A 7 14.96 3.04 -11.62
C ILE A 7 14.33 3.91 -10.52
N GLU A 8 14.77 5.17 -10.42
CA GLU A 8 14.31 6.12 -9.41
C GLU A 8 12.87 6.59 -9.66
N GLU A 9 12.49 6.86 -10.91
CA GLU A 9 11.12 7.26 -11.26
C GLU A 9 10.10 6.15 -10.93
N THR A 10 10.48 4.89 -11.18
CA THR A 10 9.63 3.74 -10.83
C THR A 10 9.37 3.68 -9.32
N LYS A 11 10.41 3.88 -8.50
CA LYS A 11 10.27 3.92 -7.04
C LYS A 11 9.41 5.09 -6.58
N LYS A 12 9.60 6.26 -7.17
CA LYS A 12 8.81 7.46 -6.85
C LYS A 12 7.33 7.24 -7.13
N LYS A 13 6.98 6.64 -8.28
CA LYS A 13 5.61 6.28 -8.61
C LYS A 13 5.01 5.34 -7.57
N ILE A 14 5.70 4.26 -7.19
CA ILE A 14 5.22 3.31 -6.17
C ILE A 14 4.87 4.02 -4.86
N PHE A 15 5.74 4.93 -4.40
CA PHE A 15 5.50 5.70 -3.17
C PHE A 15 4.34 6.69 -3.29
N VAL A 16 4.21 7.38 -4.43
CA VAL A 16 3.07 8.28 -4.67
C VAL A 16 1.76 7.49 -4.69
N TYR A 17 1.73 6.32 -5.33
CA TYR A 17 0.55 5.44 -5.34
C TYR A 17 0.18 4.92 -3.95
N SER A 18 1.16 4.60 -3.09
CA SER A 18 0.85 4.17 -1.71
C SER A 18 0.19 5.27 -0.90
N LEU A 19 0.54 6.54 -1.14
CA LEU A 19 -0.10 7.68 -0.50
C LEU A 19 -1.56 7.83 -0.93
N PHE A 20 -1.85 7.62 -2.23
CA PHE A 20 -3.21 7.64 -2.75
C PHE A 20 -4.10 6.53 -2.18
N MET A 21 -3.54 5.47 -1.59
CA MET A 21 -4.36 4.44 -0.92
C MET A 21 -5.03 4.94 0.36
N LEU A 22 -4.49 5.98 1.02
CA LEU A 22 -5.09 6.56 2.23
C LEU A 22 -6.51 7.10 2.00
N PRO A 23 -6.78 8.00 1.03
CA PRO A 23 -8.15 8.44 0.78
C PRO A 23 -9.05 7.30 0.27
N VAL A 24 -8.48 6.30 -0.42
CA VAL A 24 -9.25 5.14 -0.92
C VAL A 24 -9.83 4.30 0.22
N ILE A 25 -9.06 4.06 1.29
CA ILE A 25 -9.57 3.32 2.46
C ILE A 25 -10.52 4.15 3.33
N ILE A 26 -10.38 5.47 3.31
CA ILE A 26 -11.23 6.39 4.09
C ILE A 26 -12.59 6.60 3.39
N LEU A 27 -12.64 6.54 2.06
CA LEU A 27 -13.86 6.74 1.27
C LEU A 27 -15.05 5.86 1.70
N PRO A 28 -14.92 4.51 1.85
CA PRO A 28 -16.03 3.67 2.29
C PRO A 28 -16.52 4.00 3.70
N TYR A 29 -15.63 4.48 4.58
CA TYR A 29 -16.02 4.94 5.91
C TYR A 29 -16.80 6.26 5.86
N ILE A 30 -16.38 7.22 5.02
CA ILE A 30 -17.10 8.51 4.83
C ILE A 30 -18.52 8.28 4.30
N ILE A 31 -18.70 7.29 3.42
CA ILE A 31 -20.00 6.93 2.85
C ILE A 31 -20.87 6.17 3.88
N GLY A 32 -20.32 5.78 5.04
CA GLY A 32 -21.00 4.99 6.06
C GLY A 32 -21.19 3.53 5.68
N PHE A 33 -20.39 3.03 4.72
CA PHE A 33 -20.44 1.64 4.27
C PHE A 33 -19.62 0.71 5.16
N THR A 34 -18.65 1.26 5.88
CA THR A 34 -17.80 0.52 6.81
C THR A 34 -17.75 1.17 8.19
N GLY A 35 -17.53 0.35 9.22
CA GLY A 35 -17.43 0.75 10.62
C GLY A 35 -16.05 1.27 11.02
N GLU A 36 -15.97 1.75 12.27
CA GLU A 36 -14.73 2.27 12.86
C GLU A 36 -13.64 1.20 12.97
N MET A 37 -14.03 -0.07 13.16
CA MET A 37 -13.10 -1.20 13.26
C MET A 37 -12.35 -1.44 11.94
N PHE A 38 -13.05 -1.32 10.81
CA PHE A 38 -12.44 -1.33 9.48
C PHE A 38 -11.48 -0.15 9.30
N LEU A 39 -11.89 1.06 9.71
CA LEU A 39 -11.06 2.25 9.55
C LEU A 39 -9.75 2.14 10.34
N ILE A 40 -9.80 1.80 11.64
CA ILE A 40 -8.60 1.70 12.48
C ILE A 40 -7.64 0.63 11.95
N SER A 41 -8.17 -0.54 11.58
CA SER A 41 -7.37 -1.66 11.08
C SER A 41 -6.75 -1.35 9.72
N SER A 42 -7.55 -0.85 8.77
CA SER A 42 -7.07 -0.51 7.43
C SER A 42 -6.05 0.63 7.45
N LEU A 43 -6.21 1.59 8.35
CA LEU A 43 -5.29 2.72 8.51
C LEU A 43 -3.93 2.24 9.03
N LEU A 44 -3.89 1.35 10.03
CA LEU A 44 -2.66 0.69 10.49
C LEU A 44 -1.93 -0.05 9.35
N LEU A 45 -2.66 -0.84 8.57
CA LEU A 45 -2.12 -1.56 7.41
C LEU A 45 -1.57 -0.60 6.34
N THR A 46 -2.29 0.49 6.08
CA THR A 46 -1.92 1.48 5.05
C THR A 46 -0.68 2.27 5.47
N PHE A 47 -0.56 2.61 6.75
CA PHE A 47 0.64 3.25 7.29
C PHE A 47 1.87 2.35 7.16
N TYR A 48 1.74 1.08 7.50
CA TYR A 48 2.84 0.13 7.35
C TYR A 48 3.22 -0.09 5.87
N TYR A 49 2.23 -0.14 4.96
CA TYR A 49 2.49 -0.22 3.52
C TYR A 49 3.29 1.00 3.02
N ASN A 50 2.86 2.20 3.41
CA ASN A 50 3.57 3.44 3.06
C ASN A 50 5.00 3.48 3.60
N TYR A 51 5.23 2.96 4.82
CA TYR A 51 6.56 2.82 5.39
C TYR A 51 7.46 1.90 4.55
N ILE A 52 6.96 0.75 4.10
CA ILE A 52 7.70 -0.16 3.23
C ILE A 52 8.03 0.50 1.88
N CYS A 53 7.07 1.21 1.28
CA CYS A 53 7.29 1.95 0.03
C CYS A 53 8.33 3.06 0.20
N TYR A 54 8.35 3.72 1.35
CA TYR A 54 9.36 4.73 1.69
C TYR A 54 10.75 4.12 1.86
N ASP A 55 10.88 2.95 2.53
CA ASP A 55 12.15 2.23 2.62
C ASP A 55 12.70 1.87 1.23
N LEU A 56 11.82 1.42 0.32
CA LEU A 56 12.19 1.13 -1.07
C LEU A 56 12.65 2.39 -1.82
N TYR A 57 11.99 3.53 -1.59
CA TYR A 57 12.34 4.82 -2.20
C TYR A 57 13.69 5.35 -1.70
N LYS A 58 13.93 5.31 -0.38
CA LYS A 58 15.18 5.77 0.25
C LYS A 58 16.38 4.90 -0.12
N PHE A 59 16.16 3.64 -0.49
CA PHE A 59 17.24 2.72 -0.83
C PHE A 59 17.90 3.08 -2.19
N LYS A 60 19.00 3.83 -2.14
CA LYS A 60 19.83 4.25 -3.29
C LYS A 60 21.14 3.46 -3.44
N LYS A 61 21.11 2.12 -3.35
CA LYS A 61 22.28 1.33 -3.78
C LYS A 61 22.25 1.22 -5.31
N ASN A 62 23.37 1.51 -5.97
CA ASN A 62 23.60 1.52 -7.44
C ASN A 62 23.26 0.22 -8.20
N LYS A 63 22.58 -0.75 -7.57
CA LYS A 63 22.03 -1.96 -8.19
C LYS A 63 20.54 -2.06 -7.83
N PHE A 64 19.71 -2.31 -8.84
CA PHE A 64 18.29 -2.59 -8.65
C PHE A 64 18.13 -3.87 -7.84
N GLU A 65 17.92 -3.76 -6.52
CA GLU A 65 17.61 -4.93 -5.69
C GLU A 65 16.17 -5.37 -5.92
N LEU A 66 15.99 -6.25 -6.92
CA LEU A 66 14.74 -6.95 -7.20
C LEU A 66 14.14 -7.60 -5.95
N ASN A 67 14.96 -8.02 -4.98
CA ASN A 67 14.49 -8.65 -3.75
C ASN A 67 13.65 -7.71 -2.87
N LYS A 68 14.04 -6.44 -2.72
CA LYS A 68 13.22 -5.46 -1.97
C LYS A 68 11.93 -5.13 -2.71
N ALA A 69 12.02 -4.92 -4.03
CA ALA A 69 10.83 -4.65 -4.85
C ALA A 69 9.82 -5.83 -4.79
N LYS A 70 10.30 -7.08 -4.84
CA LYS A 70 9.47 -8.27 -4.67
C LYS A 70 8.82 -8.35 -3.29
N LYS A 71 9.52 -7.96 -2.22
CA LYS A 71 8.94 -7.88 -0.87
C LYS A 71 7.81 -6.86 -0.80
N VAL A 72 8.02 -5.66 -1.35
CA VAL A 72 6.96 -4.62 -1.41
C VAL A 72 5.75 -5.13 -2.19
N PHE A 73 5.98 -5.80 -3.33
CA PHE A 73 4.92 -6.38 -4.13
C PHE A 73 4.16 -7.48 -3.38
N GLY A 74 4.85 -8.42 -2.73
CA GLY A 74 4.20 -9.45 -1.92
C GLY A 74 3.39 -8.86 -0.77
N TYR A 75 3.94 -7.84 -0.10
CA TYR A 75 3.20 -7.12 0.95
C TYR A 75 1.97 -6.41 0.39
N SER A 76 2.03 -5.80 -0.80
CA SER A 76 0.87 -5.13 -1.41
C SER A 76 -0.30 -6.08 -1.68
N ILE A 77 -0.01 -7.33 -2.06
CA ILE A 77 -1.04 -8.37 -2.25
C ILE A 77 -1.66 -8.76 -0.90
N LEU A 78 -0.83 -9.00 0.12
CA LEU A 78 -1.32 -9.30 1.46
C LEU A 78 -2.13 -8.15 2.06
N TYR A 79 -1.69 -6.91 1.87
CA TYR A 79 -2.38 -5.70 2.27
C TYR A 79 -3.78 -5.63 1.64
N LEU A 80 -3.87 -5.82 0.31
CA LEU A 80 -5.14 -5.80 -0.40
C LEU A 80 -6.06 -6.92 0.12
N PHE A 81 -5.52 -8.13 0.27
CA PHE A 81 -6.25 -9.28 0.80
C PHE A 81 -6.82 -8.99 2.20
N LEU A 82 -5.99 -8.48 3.12
CA LEU A 82 -6.41 -8.16 4.48
C LEU A 82 -7.49 -7.07 4.51
N ILE A 83 -7.40 -6.05 3.66
CA ILE A 83 -8.45 -5.03 3.54
C ILE A 83 -9.76 -5.64 3.09
N PHE A 84 -9.75 -6.52 2.07
CA PHE A 84 -10.95 -7.21 1.65
C PHE A 84 -11.54 -8.10 2.76
N VAL A 85 -10.70 -8.81 3.51
CA VAL A 85 -11.16 -9.62 4.65
C VAL A 85 -11.78 -8.75 5.74
N LEU A 86 -11.12 -7.64 6.10
CA LEU A 86 -11.65 -6.66 7.06
C LEU A 86 -13.00 -6.09 6.60
N PHE A 87 -13.09 -5.74 5.32
CA PHE A 87 -14.33 -5.25 4.71
C PHE A 87 -15.45 -6.29 4.77
N LEU A 88 -15.14 -7.57 4.52
CA LEU A 88 -16.10 -8.65 4.55
C LEU A 88 -16.60 -8.92 5.98
N ILE A 89 -15.69 -8.93 6.95
CA ILE A 89 -16.03 -9.07 8.38
C ILE A 89 -16.96 -7.93 8.82
N ASP A 90 -16.61 -6.69 8.46
CA ASP A 90 -17.36 -5.50 8.81
C ASP A 90 -18.74 -5.46 8.12
N SER A 91 -18.86 -5.99 6.90
CA SER A 91 -20.14 -6.15 6.20
C SER A 91 -21.01 -7.30 6.72
N LEU A 92 -20.45 -8.27 7.44
CA LEU A 92 -21.18 -9.40 8.02
C LEU A 92 -21.75 -9.10 9.42
N ILE A 93 -21.16 -8.14 10.12
CA ILE A 93 -21.56 -7.69 11.46
C ILE A 93 -22.66 -6.64 11.33
#